data_AF-A0A8H5UUU7-F1
#
_entry.id   AF-A0A8H5UUU7-F1
#
_cell.length_a   1.000
_cell.length_b   1.000
_cell.length_c   1.000
_cell.angle_alpha   90.00
_cell.angle_beta   90.00
_cell.angle_gamma   90.00
#
_symmetry.space_group_name_H-M   'P 1'
#
loop_
_entity.id
_entity.type
_entity.pdbx_description
1 polymer ?
#
loop_
_entity_poly.entity_id
_entity_poly.type
_entity_poly.pdbx_seq_one_letter_code
_entity_poly.pdbx_strand_id
1 'polypeptide(L)'
;MPTIFCCDAIEPYRPQYLDHQSKFNNFMSWGSFPRESTLDEVKHDPSQLSPSYAVQLVRQVNFGPLESKRYFIPENASEGQYVEVSERDLIQANFKKANTYKNYKCRGHNKFFEVNIYQKDPVNKHHWRANIARPAGSIDL
;
A
#
# COMPACT_ATOMS: atom_id res chain seq x y z
N MET A 1 -1.75 -19.85 9.63
CA MET A 1 -1.75 -18.82 8.56
C MET A 1 -0.34 -18.21 8.56
N PRO A 2 0.12 -17.44 7.54
CA PRO A 2 1.46 -16.84 7.64
C PRO A 2 1.40 -15.53 8.44
N THR A 3 2.21 -15.42 9.49
CA THR A 3 2.38 -14.18 10.26
C THR A 3 2.83 -13.04 9.36
N ILE A 4 2.39 -11.81 9.64
CA ILE A 4 2.74 -10.59 8.89
C ILE A 4 4.21 -10.24 9.12
N PHE A 5 4.64 -10.24 10.38
CA PHE A 5 6.03 -10.05 10.77
C PHE A 5 6.59 -11.31 11.47
N CYS A 6 7.91 -11.45 11.47
CA CYS A 6 8.57 -12.60 12.10
C CYS A 6 8.60 -12.53 13.64
N CYS A 7 8.53 -11.32 14.22
CA CYS A 7 8.41 -11.06 15.66
C CYS A 7 8.00 -9.60 15.89
N ASP A 8 8.00 -9.15 17.14
CA ASP A 8 7.72 -7.78 17.59
C ASP A 8 8.92 -6.82 17.44
N ALA A 9 10.14 -7.34 17.38
CA ALA A 9 11.38 -6.56 17.23
C ALA A 9 11.63 -6.08 15.78
N ILE A 10 10.61 -5.46 15.16
CA ILE A 10 10.70 -4.83 13.85
C ILE A 10 11.05 -3.35 14.01
N GLU A 11 12.20 -2.94 13.49
CA GLU A 11 12.68 -1.56 13.59
C GLU A 11 12.80 -0.92 12.20
N PRO A 12 12.61 0.41 12.08
CA PRO A 12 12.92 1.13 10.85
C PRO A 12 14.37 0.94 10.43
N TYR A 13 14.63 0.66 9.15
CA TYR A 13 15.99 0.52 8.63
C TYR A 13 16.74 1.87 8.58
N ARG A 14 16.01 2.97 8.28
CA ARG A 14 16.50 4.34 8.36
C ARG A 14 15.41 5.26 8.91
N PRO A 15 15.74 6.20 9.82
CA PRO A 15 14.80 7.18 10.33
C PRO A 15 14.66 8.33 9.31
N GLN A 16 13.88 8.09 8.25
CA GLN A 16 13.44 9.16 7.35
C GLN A 16 11.94 9.37 7.57
N TYR A 17 11.55 10.63 7.78
CA TYR A 17 10.14 11.02 7.75
C TYR A 17 9.72 11.16 6.29
N LEU A 18 8.64 10.49 5.91
CA LEU A 18 8.19 10.41 4.52
C LEU A 18 6.77 10.93 4.39
N ASP A 19 6.40 11.34 3.19
CA ASP A 19 4.99 11.51 2.83
C ASP A 19 4.24 10.21 3.13
N HIS A 20 3.05 10.34 3.72
CA HIS A 20 2.21 9.23 4.19
C HIS A 20 2.74 8.47 5.44
N GLN A 21 3.58 9.11 6.27
CA GLN A 21 4.05 8.53 7.55
C GLN A 21 2.92 7.95 8.43
N SER A 22 1.75 8.60 8.48
CA SER A 22 0.60 8.09 9.24
C SER A 22 0.17 6.71 8.76
N LYS A 23 0.04 6.52 7.44
CA LYS A 23 -0.33 5.23 6.82
C LYS A 23 0.67 4.12 7.16
N PHE A 24 1.97 4.44 7.10
CA PHE A 24 3.00 3.49 7.52
C PHE A 24 2.87 3.13 9.00
N ASN A 25 2.73 4.11 9.88
CA ASN A 25 2.61 3.88 11.32
C ASN A 25 1.36 3.04 11.65
N ASN A 26 0.22 3.35 11.04
CA ASN A 26 -1.03 2.63 11.26
C ASN A 26 -0.92 1.17 10.82
N PHE A 27 -0.33 0.91 9.65
CA PHE A 27 -0.13 -0.45 9.17
C PHE A 27 0.83 -1.24 10.06
N MET A 28 1.95 -0.64 10.47
CA MET A 28 2.91 -1.29 11.37
C MET A 28 2.32 -1.57 12.75
N SER A 29 1.52 -0.64 13.28
CA SER A 29 0.82 -0.81 14.56
C SER A 29 -0.20 -1.94 14.49
N TRP A 30 -1.03 -1.95 13.44
CA TRP A 30 -2.01 -3.02 13.21
C TRP A 30 -1.33 -4.37 13.01
N GLY A 31 -0.34 -4.43 12.12
CA GLY A 31 0.36 -5.66 11.72
C GLY A 31 1.29 -6.22 12.80
N SER A 32 1.41 -5.56 13.95
CA SER A 32 2.31 -5.95 15.05
C SER A 32 2.14 -7.42 15.44
N PHE A 33 3.25 -8.07 15.75
CA PHE A 33 3.27 -9.48 16.10
C PHE A 33 2.52 -9.73 17.43
N PRO A 34 1.79 -10.85 17.58
CA PRO A 34 1.58 -11.94 16.61
C PRO A 34 0.31 -11.74 15.78
N ARG A 35 0.40 -11.02 14.66
CA ARG A 35 -0.69 -10.94 13.68
C ARG A 35 -0.46 -11.86 12.49
N GLU A 36 -1.45 -12.68 12.22
CA GLU A 36 -1.59 -13.45 10.99
C GLU A 36 -2.63 -12.79 10.08
N SER A 37 -2.49 -13.00 8.78
CA SER A 37 -3.59 -12.79 7.84
C SER A 37 -3.53 -13.87 6.77
N THR A 38 -4.65 -14.04 6.08
CA THR A 38 -4.77 -14.90 4.91
C THR A 38 -5.43 -14.07 3.83
N LEU A 39 -5.03 -14.31 2.58
CA LEU A 39 -5.71 -13.73 1.44
C LEU A 39 -7.18 -14.12 1.49
N ASP A 40 -8.06 -13.12 1.50
CA ASP A 40 -9.47 -13.36 1.35
C ASP A 40 -9.76 -13.62 -0.13
N GLU A 41 -10.02 -14.89 -0.47
CA GLU A 41 -10.35 -15.31 -1.83
C GLU A 41 -11.77 -14.90 -2.25
N VAL A 42 -12.57 -14.34 -1.32
CA VAL A 42 -13.80 -13.65 -1.70
C VAL A 42 -13.39 -12.50 -2.60
N LYS A 43 -13.74 -12.63 -3.89
CA LYS A 43 -13.55 -11.57 -4.88
C LYS A 43 -14.23 -10.32 -4.35
N HIS A 44 -13.43 -9.40 -3.84
CA HIS A 44 -13.90 -8.07 -3.53
C HIS A 44 -14.33 -7.47 -4.86
N ASP A 45 -15.57 -7.00 -4.98
CA ASP A 45 -15.95 -6.22 -6.14
C ASP A 45 -14.98 -5.03 -6.21
N PRO A 46 -14.13 -4.93 -7.25
CA PRO A 46 -13.09 -3.90 -7.31
C PRO A 46 -13.68 -2.49 -7.27
N SER A 47 -14.94 -2.33 -7.70
CA SER A 47 -15.67 -1.06 -7.62
C SER A 47 -16.10 -0.71 -6.19
N GLN A 48 -16.29 -1.72 -5.32
CA GLN A 48 -16.66 -1.57 -3.92
C GLN A 48 -15.48 -1.39 -2.98
N LEU A 49 -14.24 -1.50 -3.47
CA LEU A 49 -13.04 -1.11 -2.71
C LEU A 49 -13.09 0.39 -2.43
N SER A 50 -13.71 0.74 -1.31
CA SER A 50 -13.88 2.10 -0.81
C SER A 50 -12.59 2.78 -0.32
N PRO A 51 -11.53 2.05 0.11
CA PRO A 51 -10.30 2.69 0.59
C PRO A 51 -9.59 3.57 -0.44
N SER A 52 -9.04 4.69 0.03
CA SER A 52 -8.24 5.60 -0.81
C SER A 52 -6.79 5.14 -1.01
N TYR A 53 -6.35 4.13 -0.26
CA TYR A 53 -5.00 3.59 -0.36
C TYR A 53 -4.95 2.10 -0.03
N ALA A 54 -3.89 1.46 -0.50
CA ALA A 54 -3.49 0.11 -0.14
C ALA A 54 -2.03 0.10 0.30
N VAL A 55 -1.64 -0.95 1.02
CA VAL A 55 -0.29 -1.19 1.51
C VAL A 55 0.22 -2.46 0.87
N GLN A 56 1.41 -2.42 0.30
CA GLN A 56 2.14 -3.60 -0.12
C GLN A 56 3.23 -3.88 0.90
N LEU A 57 3.27 -5.11 1.40
CA LEU A 57 4.34 -5.62 2.25
C LEU A 57 5.17 -6.63 1.45
N VAL A 58 6.44 -6.29 1.25
CA VAL A 58 7.45 -7.19 0.67
C VAL A 58 8.33 -7.70 1.78
N ARG A 59 8.57 -9.01 1.83
CA ARG A 59 9.50 -9.66 2.76
C ARG A 59 10.70 -10.23 2.01
N GLN A 60 11.88 -10.02 2.56
CA GLN A 60 13.14 -10.57 2.05
C GLN A 60 13.99 -11.11 3.21
N VAL A 61 14.87 -12.07 2.90
CA VAL A 61 15.97 -12.48 3.79
C VAL A 61 17.24 -11.84 3.30
N ASN A 62 17.99 -11.17 4.18
CA ASN A 62 19.34 -10.69 3.89
C ASN A 62 19.50 -9.88 2.58
N PHE A 63 18.55 -9.00 2.24
CA PHE A 63 18.51 -8.28 0.94
C PHE A 63 18.52 -9.18 -0.31
N GLY A 64 18.27 -10.47 -0.14
CA GLY A 64 18.27 -11.47 -1.19
C GLY A 64 16.90 -11.62 -1.85
N PRO A 65 16.54 -12.84 -2.28
CA PRO A 65 15.29 -13.07 -2.99
C PRO A 65 14.07 -12.71 -2.14
N LEU A 66 13.00 -12.33 -2.83
CA LEU A 66 11.71 -12.04 -2.23
C LEU A 66 11.08 -13.32 -1.70
N GLU A 67 10.75 -13.33 -0.41
CA GLU A 67 10.05 -14.45 0.23
C GLU A 67 8.54 -14.33 0.07
N SER A 68 8.01 -13.12 0.23
CA SER A 68 6.58 -12.87 0.06
C SER A 68 6.30 -11.44 -0.36
N LYS A 69 5.17 -11.28 -1.05
CA LYS A 69 4.60 -10.01 -1.45
C LYS A 69 3.10 -10.09 -1.17
N ARG A 70 2.62 -9.23 -0.28
CA ARG A 70 1.25 -9.24 0.22
C ARG A 70 0.66 -7.85 0.13
N TYR A 71 -0.65 -7.77 -0.03
CA TYR A 71 -1.35 -6.51 -0.23
C TYR A 71 -2.49 -6.37 0.76
N PHE A 72 -2.67 -5.15 1.27
CA PHE A 72 -3.61 -4.86 2.33
C PHE A 72 -4.36 -3.59 2.03
N ILE A 73 -5.64 -3.56 2.35
CA ILE A 73 -6.45 -2.34 2.33
C ILE A 73 -7.05 -2.13 3.71
N PRO A 74 -7.23 -0.88 4.16
CA PRO A 74 -7.94 -0.62 5.41
C PRO A 74 -9.41 -1.02 5.24
N GLU A 75 -9.99 -1.72 6.22
CA GLU A 75 -11.39 -2.18 6.16
C GLU A 75 -12.38 -0.99 6.22
N ASN A 76 -12.03 0.03 6.99
CA ASN A 76 -12.84 1.23 7.19
C ASN A 76 -12.04 2.50 6.84
N ALA A 77 -12.75 3.58 6.54
CA ALA A 77 -12.14 4.91 6.34
C ALA A 77 -11.37 5.39 7.59
N SER A 78 -11.77 4.92 8.76
CA SER A 78 -11.03 5.06 10.01
C SER A 78 -9.92 4.01 10.07
N GLU A 79 -8.69 4.49 9.93
CA GLU A 79 -7.46 3.70 9.92
C GLU A 79 -7.38 2.81 11.18
N GLY A 80 -7.21 1.49 11.05
CA GLY A 80 -7.03 0.64 12.24
C GLY A 80 -7.15 -0.86 12.03
N GLN A 81 -7.96 -1.33 11.08
CA GLN A 81 -8.00 -2.73 10.64
C GLN A 81 -7.72 -2.81 9.15
N TYR A 82 -7.04 -3.88 8.73
CA TYR A 82 -6.72 -4.13 7.35
C TYR A 82 -7.15 -5.54 6.96
N VAL A 83 -7.52 -5.70 5.69
CA VAL A 83 -7.82 -6.99 5.08
C VAL A 83 -6.78 -7.26 3.99
N GLU A 84 -6.39 -8.52 3.85
CA GLU A 84 -5.44 -8.93 2.81
C GLU A 84 -6.18 -9.18 1.51
N VAL A 85 -5.73 -8.55 0.43
CA VAL A 85 -6.35 -8.62 -0.91
C VAL A 85 -5.34 -9.09 -1.94
N SER A 86 -5.83 -9.52 -3.11
CA SER A 86 -4.94 -9.90 -4.20
C SER A 86 -4.42 -8.66 -4.95
N GLU A 87 -3.23 -8.80 -5.57
CA GLU A 87 -2.71 -7.78 -6.49
C GLU A 87 -3.68 -7.48 -7.63
N ARG A 88 -4.36 -8.53 -8.09
CA ARG A 88 -5.33 -8.46 -9.18
C ARG A 88 -6.54 -7.57 -8.82
N ASP A 89 -6.96 -7.56 -7.56
CA ASP A 89 -8.07 -6.71 -7.11
C ASP A 89 -7.65 -5.24 -7.09
N LEU A 90 -6.42 -4.96 -6.63
CA LEU A 90 -5.85 -3.61 -6.67
C LEU A 90 -5.73 -3.06 -8.10
N ILE A 91 -5.29 -3.90 -9.06
CA ILE A 91 -5.20 -3.51 -10.47
C ILE A 91 -6.59 -3.19 -11.04
N GLN A 92 -7.58 -4.06 -10.78
CA GLN A 92 -8.95 -3.85 -11.26
C GLN A 92 -9.59 -2.60 -10.65
N ALA A 93 -9.25 -2.27 -9.40
CA ALA A 93 -9.73 -1.07 -8.72
C ALA A 93 -8.88 0.20 -8.98
N ASN A 94 -7.97 0.15 -9.97
CA ASN A 94 -7.11 1.27 -10.40
C ASN A 94 -6.22 1.85 -9.28
N PHE A 95 -5.72 1.00 -8.38
CA PHE A 95 -4.67 1.39 -7.45
C PHE A 95 -3.33 1.47 -8.18
N LYS A 96 -2.55 2.53 -7.92
CA LYS A 96 -1.20 2.68 -8.45
C LYS A 96 -0.20 2.91 -7.33
N LYS A 97 1.00 2.36 -7.48
CA LYS A 97 2.10 2.53 -6.52
C LYS A 97 2.44 4.02 -6.41
N ALA A 98 2.34 4.57 -5.21
CA ALA A 98 2.81 5.90 -4.90
C ALA A 98 4.34 5.89 -4.86
N ASN A 99 4.97 7.03 -5.13
CA ASN A 99 6.43 7.18 -5.06
C ASN A 99 6.90 7.34 -3.59
N THR A 100 6.43 6.47 -2.69
CA THR A 100 6.81 6.43 -1.27
C THR A 100 6.91 4.98 -0.80
N TYR A 101 7.97 4.69 -0.06
CA TYR A 101 8.22 3.37 0.52
C TYR A 101 9.04 3.51 1.80
N LYS A 102 8.89 2.55 2.72
CA LYS A 102 9.64 2.53 3.97
C LYS A 102 10.16 1.14 4.26
N ASN A 103 11.43 1.09 4.62
CA ASN A 103 12.13 -0.16 4.93
C ASN A 103 12.22 -0.39 6.43
N TYR A 104 11.98 -1.63 6.83
CA TYR A 104 12.08 -2.13 8.19
C TYR A 104 12.96 -3.39 8.20
N LYS A 105 13.52 -3.71 9.35
CA LYS A 105 14.33 -4.92 9.54
C LYS A 105 14.03 -5.58 10.87
N CYS A 106 14.23 -6.89 10.90
CA CYS A 106 14.36 -7.68 12.11
C CYS A 106 15.78 -8.25 12.18
N ARG A 107 16.58 -7.82 13.16
CA ARG A 107 17.95 -8.33 13.32
C ARG A 107 17.96 -9.80 13.76
N GLY A 108 17.09 -10.18 14.69
CA GLY A 108 17.06 -11.54 15.26
C GLY A 108 16.77 -12.64 14.23
N HIS A 109 15.99 -12.32 13.19
CA HIS A 109 15.61 -13.29 12.14
C HIS A 109 16.23 -12.98 10.77
N ASN A 110 17.11 -11.98 10.68
CA ASN A 110 17.71 -11.48 9.44
C ASN A 110 16.69 -11.21 8.32
N LYS A 111 15.54 -10.63 8.68
CA LYS A 111 14.45 -10.30 7.75
C LYS A 111 14.43 -8.82 7.45
N PHE A 112 14.09 -8.51 6.20
CA PHE A 112 13.85 -7.15 5.71
C PHE A 112 12.43 -7.05 5.18
N PHE A 113 11.82 -5.90 5.43
CA PHE A 113 10.45 -5.61 5.03
C PHE A 113 10.42 -4.26 4.31
N GLU A 114 9.94 -4.25 3.07
CA GLU A 114 9.64 -3.02 2.35
C GLU A 114 8.12 -2.82 2.37
N VAL A 115 7.70 -1.68 2.90
CA VAL A 115 6.29 -1.27 2.95
C VAL A 115 6.10 -0.17 1.91
N ASN A 116 5.22 -0.38 0.94
CA ASN A 116 4.89 0.59 -0.09
C ASN A 116 3.44 1.02 0.02
N ILE A 117 3.14 2.25 -0.40
CA ILE A 117 1.76 2.75 -0.48
C ILE A 117 1.28 2.74 -1.93
N TYR A 118 0.04 2.31 -2.14
CA TYR A 118 -0.69 2.45 -3.39
C TYR A 118 -1.84 3.42 -3.15
N GLN A 119 -2.19 4.23 -4.15
CA GLN A 119 -3.31 5.16 -4.10
C GLN A 119 -4.35 4.76 -5.14
N LYS A 120 -5.62 4.85 -4.79
CA LYS A 120 -6.74 4.66 -5.72
C LYS A 120 -6.88 5.91 -6.58
N ASP A 121 -7.07 5.72 -7.89
CA ASP A 121 -7.34 6.81 -8.84
C ASP A 121 -6.44 8.06 -8.65
N PRO A 122 -5.10 7.91 -8.55
CA PRO A 122 -4.26 9.06 -8.26
C PRO A 122 -4.35 10.05 -9.41
N VAL A 123 -4.97 11.20 -9.14
CA VAL A 123 -4.99 12.33 -10.06
C VAL A 123 -3.56 12.81 -10.19
N ASN A 124 -3.01 12.72 -11.40
CA ASN A 124 -1.68 13.22 -11.69
C ASN A 124 -1.72 14.76 -11.60
N LYS A 125 -1.52 15.31 -10.39
CA LYS A 125 -1.55 16.76 -10.14
C LYS A 125 -0.51 17.52 -10.96
N HIS A 126 0.50 16.81 -11.49
CA HIS A 126 1.51 17.37 -12.37
C HIS A 126 1.00 17.69 -13.79
N HIS A 127 -0.19 17.19 -14.19
CA HIS A 127 -0.77 17.37 -15.52
C HIS A 127 -2.12 18.10 -15.54
N TRP A 128 -2.48 18.86 -14.50
CA TRP A 128 -3.76 19.60 -14.51
C TRP A 128 -3.83 20.74 -15.54
N ARG A 129 -2.72 21.04 -16.24
CA ARG A 129 -2.65 22.07 -17.30
C ARG A 129 -2.44 21.53 -18.73
N ALA A 130 -2.68 20.24 -19.01
CA ALA A 130 -2.49 19.70 -20.35
C ALA A 130 -3.77 19.44 -21.16
N ASN A 131 -4.97 19.60 -20.58
CA ASN A 131 -6.23 19.41 -21.31
C ASN A 131 -7.30 20.45 -20.92
N ILE A 132 -6.98 21.74 -21.12
CA ILE A 132 -8.00 22.67 -21.61
C ILE A 132 -7.86 22.68 -23.13
N ALA A 133 -8.25 21.58 -23.76
CA ALA A 133 -8.63 21.64 -25.17
C ALA A 133 -9.93 22.44 -25.20
N ARG A 134 -9.81 23.74 -25.45
CA ARG A 134 -10.94 24.60 -25.80
C ARG A 134 -11.70 23.91 -26.95
N PRO A 135 -13.02 23.69 -26.86
CA PRO A 135 -13.80 23.52 -28.07
C PRO A 135 -13.72 24.86 -28.81
N ALA A 136 -13.01 24.90 -29.94
CA ALA A 136 -13.19 25.98 -30.90
C ALA A 136 -14.57 25.80 -31.52
N GLY A 137 -15.57 26.48 -30.95
CA GLY A 137 -16.96 26.26 -31.30
C GLY A 137 -17.90 27.41 -30.93
N SER A 138 -17.48 28.65 -31.20
CA SER A 138 -18.37 29.77 -31.57
C SER A 138 -17.56 31.06 -31.73
N ILE A 139 -17.21 31.41 -32.97
CA ILE A 139 -17.01 32.80 -33.38
C ILE A 139 -18.29 33.14 -34.14
N ASP A 140 -19.12 34.00 -33.55
CA ASP A 140 -20.26 34.62 -34.23
C ASP A 140 -19.70 35.73 -35.13
N LEU A 141 -20.14 35.77 -36.39
CA LEU A 141 -19.77 36.75 -37.42
C LEU A 141 -20.77 37.91 -37.41
#